data_AF-R6ZG89-F1
#
_entry.id   AF-R6ZG89-F1
#
_cell.length_a   1.000
_cell.length_b   1.000
_cell.length_c   1.000
_cell.angle_alpha   90.00
_cell.angle_beta   90.00
_cell.angle_gamma   90.00
#
_symmetry.space_group_name_H-M   'P 1'
#
loop_
_entity.id
_entity.type
_entity.pdbx_description
1 polymer ?
#
loop_
_entity_poly.entity_id
_entity_poly.type
_entity_poly.pdbx_seq_one_letter_code
_entity_poly.pdbx_strand_id
1 'polypeptide(L)'
;MKKNKKGHYSGIGGQAVLEGVMMRNKDDYAVAIRKPNGEIEVEVDVFRGCLAGSKLTKIPFIRGVFNFIDSLRLGMKTLNYSASFYEDEEAGETKLDKALDKVSGGKGEKVLMGITTLISVALAVGIFILLPYFLSSLLSEYVRNTSLLTIIEGGIRIAIFLIYIAGISLMKDIHRLYQYHGAEHKCINCIEKGRPLTVYNVMKSSRIHKRCGTSFLFFVMFVSIILFFFIRVDNTALKVLLRIALIPVIAGISYEIIRLAGRSDNILIKIISAPGMLLQHLTTKEPDESMVEVAMKSVEAVFDWKAYLKEDFGYEVDDSWLEDGVPSGEAEE
;
A
#
# COMPACT_ATOMS: atom_id res chain seq x y z
N MET A 1 -4.45 35.77 -12.85
CA MET A 1 -5.34 34.58 -12.75
C MET A 1 -5.01 33.83 -11.46
N LYS A 2 -5.97 33.66 -10.54
CA LYS A 2 -5.77 32.82 -9.35
C LYS A 2 -5.60 31.38 -9.82
N LYS A 3 -4.37 30.85 -9.87
CA LYS A 3 -4.11 29.41 -9.99
C LYS A 3 -4.88 28.75 -8.84
N ASN A 4 -5.99 28.09 -9.15
CA ASN A 4 -6.69 27.24 -8.20
C ASN A 4 -5.66 26.19 -7.79
N LYS A 5 -5.13 26.29 -6.56
CA LYS A 5 -4.30 25.23 -5.94
C LYS A 5 -5.20 24.04 -5.58
N LYS A 6 -5.92 23.49 -6.56
CA LYS A 6 -6.52 22.17 -6.45
C LYS A 6 -5.42 21.20 -6.84
N GLY A 7 -5.03 20.30 -5.93
CA GLY A 7 -4.18 19.17 -6.32
C GLY A 7 -4.84 18.43 -7.49
N HIS A 8 -4.09 18.16 -8.55
CA HIS A 8 -4.57 17.35 -9.65
C HIS A 8 -4.55 15.88 -9.21
N TYR A 9 -5.63 15.17 -9.51
CA TYR A 9 -5.82 13.78 -9.10
C TYR A 9 -5.86 12.93 -10.37
N SER A 10 -4.80 12.17 -10.62
CA SER A 10 -4.69 11.35 -11.84
C SER A 10 -5.54 10.09 -11.80
N GLY A 11 -6.00 9.67 -10.60
CA GLY A 11 -6.79 8.45 -10.43
C GLY A 11 -5.99 7.15 -10.49
N ILE A 12 -4.73 7.19 -10.95
CA ILE A 12 -3.80 6.07 -10.86
C ILE A 12 -3.42 5.80 -9.40
N GLY A 13 -3.11 4.55 -9.10
CA GLY A 13 -2.47 4.12 -7.86
C GLY A 13 -1.55 2.94 -8.14
N GLY A 14 -0.76 2.53 -7.17
CA GLY A 14 0.13 1.38 -7.34
C GLY A 14 0.38 0.61 -6.04
N GLN A 15 1.24 -0.39 -6.18
CA GLN A 15 1.77 -1.19 -5.09
C GLN A 15 3.18 -1.66 -5.47
N ALA A 16 4.14 -1.54 -4.56
CA ALA A 16 5.41 -2.22 -4.71
C ALA A 16 5.24 -3.74 -4.62
N VAL A 17 5.96 -4.46 -5.47
CA VAL A 17 6.09 -5.92 -5.44
C VAL A 17 7.56 -6.29 -5.36
N LEU A 18 7.89 -7.59 -5.27
CA LEU A 18 9.30 -8.00 -5.27
C LEU A 18 9.93 -7.55 -6.60
N GLU A 19 11.00 -6.76 -6.50
CA GLU A 19 11.80 -6.36 -7.66
C GLU A 19 11.02 -5.55 -8.72
N GLY A 20 9.90 -4.93 -8.31
CA GLY A 20 8.98 -4.32 -9.26
C GLY A 20 7.90 -3.44 -8.66
N VAL A 21 7.06 -2.91 -9.56
CA VAL A 21 5.93 -2.06 -9.23
C VAL A 21 4.70 -2.47 -10.03
N MET A 22 3.59 -2.64 -9.33
CA MET A 22 2.26 -2.70 -9.95
C MET A 22 1.64 -1.31 -10.00
N MET A 23 1.15 -0.91 -11.17
CA MET A 23 0.35 0.29 -11.37
C MET A 23 -1.05 -0.10 -11.82
N ARG A 24 -2.05 0.65 -11.37
CA ARG A 24 -3.46 0.42 -11.68
C ARG A 24 -4.14 1.71 -12.06
N ASN A 25 -4.86 1.66 -13.17
CA ASN A 25 -5.75 2.70 -13.65
C ASN A 25 -7.13 2.10 -13.94
N LYS A 26 -8.12 2.43 -13.11
CA LYS A 26 -9.47 1.84 -13.16
C LYS A 26 -9.42 0.31 -13.06
N ASP A 27 -9.82 -0.41 -14.11
CA ASP A 27 -9.84 -1.87 -14.17
C ASP A 27 -8.53 -2.45 -14.73
N ASP A 28 -7.72 -1.63 -15.40
CA ASP A 28 -6.46 -2.06 -16.00
C ASP A 28 -5.33 -1.96 -14.97
N TYR A 29 -4.47 -2.97 -14.92
CA TYR A 29 -3.26 -2.95 -14.12
C TYR A 29 -2.09 -3.53 -14.91
N ALA A 30 -0.90 -3.04 -14.59
CA ALA A 30 0.35 -3.58 -15.09
C ALA A 30 1.31 -3.86 -13.94
N VAL A 31 2.11 -4.90 -14.08
CA VAL A 31 3.18 -5.24 -13.15
C VAL A 31 4.48 -5.24 -13.93
N ALA A 32 5.36 -4.30 -13.63
CA ALA A 32 6.70 -4.26 -14.17
C ALA A 32 7.67 -4.83 -13.12
N ILE A 33 8.44 -5.85 -13.48
CA ILE A 33 9.39 -6.52 -12.61
C ILE A 33 10.74 -6.55 -13.32
N ARG A 34 11.81 -6.21 -12.60
CA ARG A 34 13.16 -6.49 -13.06
C ARG A 34 13.44 -7.96 -12.82
N LYS A 35 13.80 -8.74 -13.84
CA LYS A 35 14.22 -10.14 -13.69
C LYS A 35 15.69 -10.23 -13.24
N PRO A 36 16.17 -11.39 -12.74
CA PRO A 36 17.58 -11.61 -12.41
C PRO A 36 18.55 -11.34 -13.56
N ASN A 37 18.12 -11.61 -14.80
CA ASN A 37 18.89 -11.33 -16.02
C ASN A 37 18.98 -9.83 -16.38
N GLY A 38 18.33 -8.94 -15.62
CA GLY A 38 18.31 -7.50 -15.88
C GLY A 38 17.27 -7.03 -16.91
N GLU A 39 16.38 -7.89 -17.40
CA GLU A 39 15.29 -7.51 -18.32
C GLU A 39 14.04 -7.05 -17.54
N ILE A 40 13.34 -6.00 -18.01
CA ILE A 40 12.06 -5.59 -17.39
C ILE A 40 10.98 -6.42 -18.07
N GLU A 41 10.32 -7.29 -17.30
CA GLU A 41 9.08 -7.92 -17.72
C GLU A 41 7.91 -7.03 -17.35
N VAL A 42 6.99 -6.80 -18.29
CA VAL A 42 5.76 -6.05 -18.04
C VAL A 42 4.56 -6.93 -18.39
N GLU A 43 3.81 -7.32 -17.38
CA GLU A 43 2.51 -7.98 -17.56
C GLU A 43 1.40 -6.95 -17.48
N VAL A 44 0.46 -6.96 -18.44
CA VAL A 44 -0.74 -6.12 -18.44
C VAL A 44 -1.97 -7.02 -18.40
N ASP A 45 -2.87 -6.77 -17.46
CA ASP A 45 -4.11 -7.55 -17.30
C ASP A 45 -5.23 -6.66 -16.72
N VAL A 46 -6.45 -7.18 -16.72
CA VAL A 46 -7.66 -6.48 -16.29
C VAL A 46 -8.18 -7.12 -15.01
N PHE A 47 -8.24 -6.35 -13.92
CA PHE A 47 -8.79 -6.81 -12.64
C PHE A 47 -10.20 -6.26 -12.42
N ARG A 48 -11.20 -7.09 -12.70
CA ARG A 48 -12.60 -6.82 -12.32
C ARG A 48 -12.85 -7.29 -10.89
N GLY A 49 -13.13 -6.35 -9.99
CA GLY A 49 -13.41 -6.63 -8.58
C GLY A 49 -14.63 -7.53 -8.35
N CYS A 50 -14.75 -8.08 -7.14
CA CYS A 50 -15.74 -9.12 -6.79
C CYS A 50 -17.21 -8.71 -7.03
N LEU A 51 -17.48 -7.40 -7.11
CA LEU A 51 -18.81 -6.82 -7.28
C LEU A 51 -18.82 -5.70 -8.34
N ALA A 52 -17.99 -5.86 -9.38
CA ALA A 52 -17.94 -4.94 -10.52
C ALA A 52 -19.36 -4.71 -11.09
N GLY A 53 -19.78 -3.45 -11.20
CA GLY A 53 -21.10 -3.05 -11.70
C GLY A 53 -22.25 -3.03 -10.67
N SER A 54 -22.06 -3.54 -9.45
CA SER A 54 -23.12 -3.53 -8.42
C SER A 54 -23.36 -2.12 -7.83
N LYS A 55 -24.54 -1.90 -7.23
CA LYS A 55 -24.82 -0.67 -6.47
C LYS A 55 -24.06 -0.60 -5.14
N LEU A 56 -23.64 -1.74 -4.58
CA LEU A 56 -22.96 -1.84 -3.29
C LEU A 56 -21.58 -1.17 -3.29
N THR A 57 -20.85 -1.20 -4.42
CA THR A 57 -19.56 -0.52 -4.58
C THR A 57 -19.69 1.01 -4.66
N LYS A 58 -20.90 1.54 -4.73
CA LYS A 58 -21.18 2.99 -4.73
C LYS A 58 -21.56 3.52 -3.34
N ILE A 59 -22.02 2.65 -2.43
CA ILE A 59 -22.48 3.05 -1.10
C ILE A 59 -21.28 3.40 -0.21
N PRO A 60 -21.22 4.59 0.40
CA PRO A 60 -20.15 4.96 1.33
C PRO A 60 -19.99 3.93 2.46
N PHE A 61 -18.77 3.77 2.96
CA PHE A 61 -18.37 2.75 3.96
C PHE A 61 -18.41 1.31 3.45
N ILE A 62 -19.52 0.87 2.84
CA ILE A 62 -19.68 -0.47 2.28
C ILE A 62 -18.67 -0.70 1.15
N ARG A 63 -18.52 0.27 0.24
CA ARG A 63 -17.52 0.19 -0.82
C ARG A 63 -16.10 0.05 -0.31
N GLY A 64 -15.79 0.58 0.87
CA GLY A 64 -14.45 0.50 1.45
C GLY A 64 -14.06 -0.93 1.78
N VAL A 65 -15.02 -1.72 2.27
CA VAL A 65 -14.83 -3.16 2.53
C VAL A 65 -14.51 -3.91 1.23
N PHE A 66 -15.29 -3.67 0.18
CA PHE A 66 -15.08 -4.36 -1.11
C PHE A 66 -13.79 -3.91 -1.80
N ASN A 67 -13.47 -2.62 -1.79
CA ASN A 67 -12.21 -2.12 -2.31
C ASN A 67 -11.01 -2.69 -1.53
N PHE A 68 -11.12 -2.84 -0.20
CA PHE A 68 -10.07 -3.46 0.59
C PHE A 68 -9.87 -4.94 0.21
N ILE A 69 -10.96 -5.70 0.04
CA ILE A 69 -10.90 -7.11 -0.41
C ILE A 69 -10.29 -7.19 -1.82
N ASP A 70 -10.72 -6.35 -2.74
CA ASP A 70 -10.22 -6.31 -4.11
C ASP A 70 -8.73 -5.93 -4.16
N SER A 71 -8.29 -4.95 -3.36
CA SER A 71 -6.88 -4.58 -3.20
C SER A 71 -6.06 -5.72 -2.59
N LEU A 72 -6.57 -6.43 -1.58
CA LEU A 72 -5.87 -7.60 -1.02
C LEU A 72 -5.73 -8.72 -2.06
N ARG A 73 -6.79 -9.03 -2.80
CA ARG A 73 -6.77 -10.09 -3.84
C ARG A 73 -5.78 -9.75 -4.95
N LEU A 74 -5.84 -8.52 -5.46
CA LEU A 74 -4.92 -8.06 -6.50
C LEU A 74 -3.48 -8.02 -5.96
N GLY A 75 -3.27 -7.45 -4.77
CA GLY A 75 -1.95 -7.37 -4.15
C GLY A 75 -1.31 -8.73 -3.93
N MET A 76 -2.06 -9.73 -3.48
CA MET A 76 -1.56 -11.10 -3.35
C MET A 76 -1.26 -11.74 -4.71
N LYS A 77 -2.11 -11.53 -5.72
CA LYS A 77 -1.87 -12.02 -7.09
C LYS A 77 -0.55 -11.48 -7.63
N THR A 78 -0.31 -10.17 -7.49
CA THR A 78 0.86 -9.50 -8.06
C THR A 78 2.14 -9.78 -7.27
N LEU A 79 2.04 -9.95 -5.94
CA LEU A 79 3.17 -10.40 -5.11
C LEU A 79 3.60 -11.82 -5.47
N ASN A 80 2.65 -12.76 -5.60
CA ASN A 80 2.95 -14.13 -5.99
C ASN A 80 3.53 -14.18 -7.42
N TYR A 81 2.98 -13.38 -8.34
CA TYR A 81 3.56 -13.24 -9.68
C TYR A 81 5.01 -12.77 -9.62
N SER A 82 5.31 -11.71 -8.85
CA SER A 82 6.69 -11.25 -8.69
C SER A 82 7.61 -12.29 -8.05
N ALA A 83 7.11 -13.06 -7.07
CA ALA A 83 7.89 -14.10 -6.40
C ALA A 83 8.28 -15.24 -7.35
N SER A 84 7.40 -15.61 -8.30
CA SER A 84 7.68 -16.70 -9.25
C SER A 84 8.89 -16.48 -10.16
N PHE A 85 9.35 -15.23 -10.34
CA PHE A 85 10.60 -14.95 -11.09
C PHE A 85 11.88 -15.19 -10.27
N TYR A 86 11.74 -15.39 -8.96
CA TYR A 86 12.84 -15.51 -8.00
C TYR A 86 12.84 -16.85 -7.26
N GLU A 87 11.79 -17.66 -7.43
CA GLU A 87 11.70 -19.01 -6.87
C GLU A 87 12.63 -20.01 -7.58
N ASP A 88 13.09 -19.71 -8.80
CA ASP A 88 13.88 -20.64 -9.65
C ASP A 88 15.41 -20.57 -9.50
N GLU A 89 15.99 -19.55 -8.86
CA GLU A 89 17.47 -19.38 -8.82
C GLU A 89 18.16 -19.81 -7.50
N GLU A 90 17.46 -19.94 -6.36
CA GLU A 90 18.12 -20.25 -5.07
C GLU A 90 17.58 -21.47 -4.29
N ALA A 91 16.44 -22.05 -4.67
CA ALA A 91 15.84 -23.17 -3.93
C ALA A 91 15.77 -24.44 -4.78
N GLY A 92 16.86 -25.22 -4.78
CA GLY A 92 16.72 -26.63 -5.14
C GLY A 92 15.67 -27.28 -4.24
N GLU A 93 14.68 -27.97 -4.82
CA GLU A 93 13.55 -28.62 -4.13
C GLU A 93 13.95 -29.11 -2.73
N THR A 94 13.40 -28.49 -1.68
CA THR A 94 13.74 -28.91 -0.32
C THR A 94 13.19 -30.31 -0.07
N LYS A 95 13.76 -31.03 0.91
CA LYS A 95 13.23 -32.35 1.31
C LYS A 95 11.76 -32.29 1.75
N LEU A 96 11.28 -31.11 2.17
CA LEU A 96 9.89 -30.86 2.51
C LEU A 96 9.00 -30.85 1.26
N ASP A 97 9.45 -30.18 0.20
CA ASP A 97 8.70 -30.05 -1.08
C ASP A 97 8.50 -31.43 -1.72
N LYS A 98 9.57 -32.25 -1.76
CA LYS A 98 9.50 -33.64 -2.25
C LYS A 98 8.58 -34.54 -1.44
N ALA A 99 8.56 -34.37 -0.12
CA ALA A 99 7.70 -35.15 0.76
C ALA A 99 6.22 -34.74 0.61
N LEU A 100 5.96 -33.44 0.48
CA LEU A 100 4.62 -32.88 0.30
C LEU A 100 4.02 -33.20 -1.06
N ASP A 101 4.80 -33.17 -2.14
CA ASP A 101 4.30 -33.53 -3.47
C ASP A 101 3.97 -35.02 -3.59
N LYS A 102 4.75 -35.87 -2.92
CA LYS A 102 4.50 -37.31 -2.88
C LYS A 102 3.25 -37.68 -2.06
N VAL A 103 2.90 -36.88 -1.05
CA VAL A 103 1.70 -37.09 -0.20
C VAL A 103 0.46 -36.41 -0.77
N SER A 104 0.60 -35.27 -1.46
CA SER A 104 -0.52 -34.45 -1.93
C SER A 104 -0.93 -34.68 -3.40
N GLY A 105 -0.17 -35.49 -4.15
CA GLY A 105 -0.47 -35.82 -5.55
C GLY A 105 -0.33 -34.63 -6.50
N GLY A 106 0.73 -33.83 -6.35
CA GLY A 106 1.02 -32.65 -7.20
C GLY A 106 0.23 -31.39 -6.80
N LYS A 107 -0.26 -31.31 -5.56
CA LYS A 107 -0.88 -30.11 -4.97
C LYS A 107 -0.10 -29.58 -3.78
N GLY A 108 1.15 -30.01 -3.58
CA GLY A 108 1.92 -29.79 -2.36
C GLY A 108 2.17 -28.32 -2.13
N GLU A 109 2.53 -27.63 -3.20
CA GLU A 109 2.76 -26.18 -3.24
C GLU A 109 1.52 -25.37 -2.83
N LYS A 110 0.33 -25.73 -3.36
CA LYS A 110 -0.94 -25.07 -2.97
C LYS A 110 -1.29 -25.29 -1.51
N VAL A 111 -1.01 -26.49 -0.99
CA VAL A 111 -1.23 -26.82 0.44
C VAL A 111 -0.24 -26.04 1.31
N LEU A 112 1.03 -25.99 0.93
CA LEU A 112 2.08 -25.26 1.63
C LEU A 112 1.76 -23.76 1.66
N MET A 113 1.40 -23.17 0.52
CA MET A 113 0.97 -21.77 0.43
C MET A 113 -0.25 -21.50 1.32
N GLY A 114 -1.22 -22.42 1.35
CA GLY A 114 -2.40 -22.33 2.23
C GLY A 114 -2.02 -22.34 3.72
N ILE A 115 -1.10 -23.23 4.13
CA ILE A 115 -0.61 -23.31 5.50
C ILE A 115 0.18 -22.04 5.88
N THR A 116 1.10 -21.60 5.03
CA THR A 116 1.91 -20.39 5.24
C THR A 116 1.02 -19.14 5.35
N THR A 117 -0.01 -19.05 4.51
CA THR A 117 -1.00 -17.97 4.59
C THR A 117 -1.78 -18.01 5.90
N LEU A 118 -2.23 -19.20 6.33
CA LEU A 118 -2.95 -19.37 7.59
C LEU A 118 -2.09 -18.97 8.80
N ILE A 119 -0.82 -19.41 8.83
CA ILE A 119 0.14 -19.06 9.89
C ILE A 119 0.39 -17.54 9.90
N SER A 120 0.61 -16.93 8.73
CA SER A 120 0.80 -15.49 8.60
C SER A 120 -0.40 -14.69 9.11
N VAL A 121 -1.63 -15.11 8.78
CA VAL A 121 -2.86 -14.47 9.29
C VAL A 121 -3.00 -14.67 10.80
N ALA A 122 -2.72 -15.86 11.32
CA ALA A 122 -2.77 -16.14 12.75
C ALA A 122 -1.76 -15.29 13.53
N LEU A 123 -0.54 -15.15 13.02
CA LEU A 123 0.49 -14.27 13.57
C LEU A 123 0.06 -12.81 13.53
N ALA A 124 -0.52 -12.33 12.42
CA ALA A 124 -1.01 -10.96 12.31
C ALA A 124 -2.12 -10.67 13.35
N VAL A 125 -3.09 -11.58 13.52
CA VAL A 125 -4.12 -11.47 14.56
C VAL A 125 -3.50 -11.51 15.95
N GLY A 126 -2.55 -12.41 16.19
CA GLY A 126 -1.81 -12.51 17.45
C GLY A 126 -1.10 -11.22 17.82
N ILE A 127 -0.30 -10.67 16.91
CA ILE A 127 0.57 -9.50 17.14
C ILE A 127 -0.23 -8.20 17.18
N PHE A 128 -1.21 -8.00 16.29
CA PHE A 128 -1.87 -6.69 16.13
C PHE A 128 -3.22 -6.57 16.85
N ILE A 129 -3.86 -7.69 17.20
CA ILE A 129 -5.16 -7.69 17.88
C ILE A 129 -5.03 -8.20 19.31
N LEU A 130 -4.46 -9.39 19.50
CA LEU A 130 -4.44 -10.05 20.81
C LEU A 130 -3.34 -9.51 21.74
N LEU A 131 -2.12 -9.31 21.23
CA LEU A 131 -0.98 -8.85 22.02
C LEU A 131 -1.19 -7.47 22.66
N PRO A 132 -1.68 -6.42 21.95
CA PRO A 132 -1.92 -5.13 22.59
C PRO A 132 -2.96 -5.23 23.70
N TYR A 133 -4.02 -6.02 23.48
CA TYR A 133 -5.04 -6.30 24.49
C TYR A 133 -4.44 -6.99 25.72
N PHE A 134 -3.68 -8.06 25.50
CA PHE A 134 -3.01 -8.80 26.56
C PHE A 134 -2.09 -7.89 27.38
N LEU A 135 -1.22 -7.12 26.74
CA LEU A 135 -0.32 -6.18 27.43
C LEU A 135 -1.08 -5.11 28.22
N SER A 136 -2.18 -4.57 27.67
CA SER A 136 -3.01 -3.62 28.39
C SER A 136 -3.69 -4.24 29.62
N SER A 137 -4.04 -5.53 29.55
CA SER A 137 -4.66 -6.26 30.66
C SER A 137 -3.71 -6.48 31.84
N LEU A 138 -2.40 -6.63 31.59
CA LEU A 138 -1.39 -6.69 32.66
C LEU A 138 -1.31 -5.38 33.46
N LEU A 139 -1.67 -4.25 32.85
CA LEU A 139 -1.71 -2.93 33.50
C LEU A 139 -3.03 -2.65 34.23
N SER A 140 -4.03 -3.54 34.09
CA SER A 140 -5.36 -3.34 34.67
C SER A 140 -5.38 -3.38 36.20
N GLU A 141 -4.42 -4.07 36.82
CA GLU A 141 -4.24 -4.09 38.27
C GLU A 141 -3.77 -2.74 38.82
N TYR A 142 -3.02 -1.98 38.02
CA TYR A 142 -2.46 -0.68 38.41
C TYR A 142 -3.36 0.50 38.01
N VAL A 143 -4.12 0.37 36.93
CA VAL A 143 -4.97 1.46 36.40
C VAL A 143 -6.45 1.10 36.55
N ARG A 144 -7.07 1.66 37.59
CA ARG A 144 -8.51 1.44 37.86
C ARG A 144 -9.46 2.14 36.88
N ASN A 145 -8.98 3.12 36.11
CA ASN A 145 -9.79 3.85 35.14
C ASN A 145 -9.81 3.13 33.78
N THR A 146 -10.94 2.52 33.44
CA THR A 146 -11.17 1.80 32.17
C THR A 146 -10.92 2.65 30.93
N SER A 147 -11.20 3.96 30.99
CA SER A 147 -10.96 4.88 29.87
C SER A 147 -9.47 5.09 29.65
N LEU A 148 -8.71 5.25 30.74
CA LEU A 148 -7.26 5.38 30.68
C LEU A 148 -6.59 4.10 30.18
N LEU A 149 -7.06 2.93 30.62
CA LEU A 149 -6.60 1.64 30.11
C LEU A 149 -6.80 1.51 28.59
N THR A 150 -7.91 2.00 28.06
CA THR A 150 -8.18 1.92 26.63
C THR A 150 -7.28 2.86 25.82
N ILE A 151 -6.96 4.04 26.35
CA ILE A 151 -5.98 4.95 25.75
C ILE A 151 -4.59 4.31 25.77
N ILE A 152 -4.20 3.69 26.88
CA ILE A 152 -2.92 2.96 27.00
C ILE A 152 -2.87 1.80 25.99
N GLU A 153 -3.95 1.02 25.85
CA GLU A 153 -4.03 -0.04 24.84
C GLU A 153 -3.81 0.51 23.42
N GLY A 154 -4.42 1.66 23.09
CA GLY A 154 -4.19 2.34 21.82
C GLY A 154 -2.72 2.76 21.62
N GLY A 155 -2.08 3.29 22.67
CA GLY A 155 -0.65 3.62 22.67
C GLY A 155 0.25 2.40 22.46
N ILE A 156 -0.01 1.31 23.18
CA ILE A 156 0.70 0.02 23.03
C ILE A 156 0.56 -0.50 21.60
N ARG A 157 -0.66 -0.43 21.02
CA ARG A 157 -0.90 -0.87 19.63
C ARG A 157 -0.07 -0.06 18.62
N ILE A 158 -0.01 1.26 18.77
CA ILE A 158 0.82 2.12 17.93
C ILE A 158 2.30 1.78 18.11
N ALA A 159 2.76 1.58 19.34
CA ALA A 159 4.15 1.23 19.63
C ALA A 159 4.54 -0.11 18.98
N ILE A 160 3.74 -1.16 19.15
CA ILE A 160 3.97 -2.48 18.53
C ILE A 160 4.08 -2.35 17.02
N PHE A 161 3.16 -1.60 16.39
CA PHE A 161 3.16 -1.40 14.95
C PHE A 161 4.41 -0.68 14.46
N LEU A 162 4.84 0.39 15.14
CA LEU A 162 6.06 1.12 14.81
C LEU A 162 7.31 0.24 14.98
N ILE A 163 7.40 -0.51 16.08
CA ILE A 163 8.49 -1.43 16.34
C ILE A 163 8.54 -2.52 15.26
N TYR A 164 7.39 -3.06 14.87
CA TYR A 164 7.29 -4.07 13.83
C TYR A 164 7.81 -3.53 12.48
N ILE A 165 7.30 -2.38 12.02
CA ILE A 165 7.74 -1.77 10.76
C ILE A 165 9.24 -1.46 10.78
N ALA A 166 9.73 -0.89 11.89
CA ALA A 166 11.15 -0.59 12.05
C ALA A 166 11.99 -1.87 12.01
N GLY A 167 11.56 -2.93 12.69
CA GLY A 167 12.24 -4.22 12.73
C GLY A 167 12.37 -4.88 11.36
N ILE A 168 11.26 -4.98 10.60
CA ILE A 168 11.31 -5.58 9.26
C ILE A 168 12.09 -4.70 8.26
N SER A 169 12.15 -3.39 8.47
CA SER A 169 12.90 -2.47 7.58
C SER A 169 14.43 -2.70 7.59
N LEU A 170 14.93 -3.47 8.56
CA LEU A 170 16.33 -3.89 8.64
C LEU A 170 16.65 -5.05 7.69
N MET A 171 15.64 -5.75 7.17
CA MET A 171 15.81 -6.81 6.18
C MET A 171 16.08 -6.20 4.80
N LYS A 172 17.07 -6.74 4.08
CA LYS A 172 17.48 -6.22 2.75
C LYS A 172 16.33 -6.23 1.75
N ASP A 173 15.56 -7.31 1.70
CA ASP A 173 14.46 -7.47 0.74
C ASP A 173 13.34 -6.46 1.02
N ILE A 174 13.03 -6.21 2.29
CA ILE A 174 12.05 -5.19 2.69
C ILE A 174 12.56 -3.78 2.42
N HIS A 175 13.86 -3.53 2.63
CA HIS A 175 14.47 -2.26 2.27
C HIS A 175 14.32 -1.99 0.77
N ARG A 176 14.62 -2.99 -0.06
CA ARG A 176 14.50 -2.92 -1.52
C ARG A 176 13.04 -2.76 -1.97
N LEU A 177 12.11 -3.48 -1.35
CA LEU A 177 10.66 -3.28 -1.55
C LEU A 177 10.23 -1.83 -1.24
N TYR A 178 10.76 -1.24 -0.15
CA TYR A 178 10.48 0.16 0.20
C TYR A 178 11.11 1.16 -0.79
N GLN A 179 12.17 0.80 -1.50
CA GLN A 179 12.71 1.63 -2.59
C GLN A 179 11.77 1.60 -3.80
N TYR A 180 11.30 0.43 -4.23
CA TYR A 180 10.28 0.33 -5.28
C TYR A 180 8.97 1.06 -4.91
N HIS A 181 8.58 1.03 -3.63
CA HIS A 181 7.47 1.83 -3.13
C HIS A 181 7.76 3.34 -3.24
N GLY A 182 9.00 3.76 -2.98
CA GLY A 182 9.45 5.13 -3.25
C GLY A 182 9.35 5.50 -4.73
N ALA A 183 9.73 4.59 -5.64
CA ALA A 183 9.63 4.79 -7.08
C ALA A 183 8.17 4.94 -7.54
N GLU A 184 7.27 4.10 -7.04
CA GLU A 184 5.82 4.19 -7.29
C GLU A 184 5.28 5.58 -6.92
N HIS A 185 5.53 6.02 -5.68
CA HIS A 185 5.09 7.33 -5.22
C HIS A 185 5.70 8.48 -6.03
N LYS A 186 6.97 8.37 -6.41
CA LYS A 186 7.66 9.40 -7.20
C LYS A 186 7.06 9.52 -8.60
N CYS A 187 6.76 8.42 -9.28
CA CYS A 187 6.11 8.42 -10.59
C CYS A 187 4.73 9.11 -10.52
N ILE A 188 3.91 8.74 -9.53
CA ILE A 188 2.58 9.33 -9.33
C ILE A 188 2.68 10.82 -9.01
N ASN A 189 3.58 11.21 -8.10
CA ASN A 189 3.78 12.61 -7.74
C ASN A 189 4.35 13.44 -8.91
N CYS A 190 5.11 12.83 -9.82
CA CYS A 190 5.65 13.49 -11.01
C CYS A 190 4.51 13.94 -11.93
N ILE A 191 3.64 13.01 -12.32
CA ILE A 191 2.50 13.28 -13.19
C ILE A 191 1.48 14.20 -12.52
N GLU A 192 1.17 14.01 -11.23
CA GLU A 192 0.19 14.86 -10.51
C GLU A 192 0.69 16.29 -10.26
N LYS A 193 1.98 16.54 -10.40
CA LYS A 193 2.57 17.90 -10.42
C LYS A 193 2.64 18.50 -11.82
N GLY A 194 2.18 17.77 -12.83
CA GLY A 194 2.21 18.23 -14.20
C GLY A 194 3.62 18.25 -14.76
N ARG A 195 4.46 17.25 -14.45
CA ARG A 195 5.82 17.13 -15.00
C ARG A 195 5.89 15.93 -15.96
N PRO A 196 6.65 16.04 -17.07
CA PRO A 196 6.91 14.90 -17.95
C PRO A 196 7.51 13.72 -17.20
N LEU A 197 7.06 12.51 -17.51
CA LEU A 197 7.51 11.27 -16.86
C LEU A 197 8.90 10.87 -17.39
N THR A 198 9.94 11.56 -16.92
CA THR A 198 11.36 11.25 -17.19
C THR A 198 12.06 10.80 -15.93
N VAL A 199 13.16 10.05 -16.04
CA VAL A 199 13.93 9.56 -14.88
C VAL A 199 14.33 10.74 -14.00
N TYR A 200 14.82 11.83 -14.61
CA TYR A 200 15.19 13.06 -13.91
C TYR A 200 14.02 13.67 -13.10
N ASN A 201 12.85 13.82 -13.71
CA ASN A 201 11.70 14.44 -13.05
C ASN A 201 11.11 13.55 -11.94
N VAL A 202 11.11 12.24 -12.16
CA VAL A 202 10.67 11.25 -11.17
C VAL A 202 11.64 11.25 -9.99
N MET A 203 12.95 11.22 -10.22
CA MET A 203 13.95 11.25 -9.15
C MET A 203 13.84 12.51 -8.26
N LYS A 204 13.44 13.66 -8.85
CA LYS A 204 13.18 14.92 -8.11
C LYS A 204 11.79 15.00 -7.47
N SER A 205 10.92 14.02 -7.69
CA SER A 205 9.58 13.98 -7.11
C SER A 205 9.62 13.44 -5.67
N SER A 206 8.56 13.69 -4.90
CA SER A 206 8.52 13.23 -3.51
C SER A 206 8.19 11.75 -3.46
N ARG A 207 8.80 11.01 -2.52
CA ARG A 207 8.40 9.65 -2.16
C ARG A 207 7.24 9.60 -1.16
N ILE A 208 6.68 10.75 -0.76
CA ILE A 208 5.56 10.84 0.18
C ILE A 208 4.30 11.20 -0.59
N HIS A 209 3.23 10.43 -0.42
CA HIS A 209 2.01 10.57 -1.18
C HIS A 209 0.76 10.35 -0.31
N LYS A 210 -0.29 11.16 -0.50
CA LYS A 210 -1.47 11.16 0.37
C LYS A 210 -2.32 9.89 0.27
N ARG A 211 -2.19 9.12 -0.81
CA ARG A 211 -3.06 7.97 -1.13
C ARG A 211 -2.37 6.62 -0.92
N CYS A 212 -1.34 6.59 -0.07
CA CYS A 212 -0.56 5.38 0.22
C CYS A 212 -1.32 4.40 1.13
N GLY A 213 -1.15 3.09 0.88
CA GLY A 213 -1.67 2.02 1.73
C GLY A 213 -1.16 2.07 3.18
N THR A 214 0.04 2.62 3.44
CA THR A 214 0.55 2.74 4.81
C THR A 214 -0.17 3.83 5.60
N SER A 215 -0.62 4.89 4.93
CA SER A 215 -1.55 5.87 5.52
C SER A 215 -2.93 5.27 5.76
N PHE A 216 -3.38 4.34 4.90
CA PHE A 216 -4.60 3.58 5.15
C PHE A 216 -4.48 2.70 6.40
N LEU A 217 -3.36 1.97 6.58
CA LEU A 217 -3.12 1.18 7.80
C LEU A 217 -3.15 2.05 9.06
N PHE A 218 -2.57 3.25 9.01
CA PHE A 218 -2.68 4.22 10.11
C PHE A 218 -4.14 4.58 10.39
N PHE A 219 -4.96 4.88 9.38
CA PHE A 219 -6.38 5.19 9.58
C PHE A 219 -7.15 3.99 10.14
N VAL A 220 -6.83 2.76 9.74
CA VAL A 220 -7.41 1.53 10.31
C VAL A 220 -7.10 1.46 11.81
N MET A 221 -5.85 1.69 12.19
CA MET A 221 -5.45 1.71 13.59
C MET A 221 -6.12 2.84 14.37
N PHE A 222 -6.11 4.07 13.85
CA PHE A 222 -6.71 5.23 14.49
C PHE A 222 -8.21 5.04 14.72
N VAL A 223 -8.95 4.63 13.68
CA VAL A 223 -10.39 4.33 13.78
C VAL A 223 -10.64 3.18 14.75
N SER A 224 -9.78 2.14 14.75
CA SER A 224 -9.92 1.03 15.70
C SER A 224 -9.80 1.47 17.16
N ILE A 225 -8.92 2.43 17.49
CA ILE A 225 -8.77 2.96 18.85
C ILE A 225 -10.06 3.67 19.27
N ILE A 226 -10.61 4.51 18.39
CA ILE A 226 -11.85 5.24 18.64
C ILE A 226 -13.04 4.28 18.82
N LEU A 227 -13.21 3.30 17.93
CA LEU A 227 -14.34 2.38 18.02
C LEU A 227 -14.23 1.46 19.23
N PHE A 228 -13.03 0.97 19.55
CA PHE A 228 -12.85 0.08 20.70
C PHE A 228 -13.00 0.78 22.04
N PHE A 229 -12.81 2.11 22.10
CA PHE A 229 -13.12 2.91 23.29
C PHE A 229 -14.57 2.77 23.76
N PHE A 230 -15.51 2.55 22.84
CA PHE A 230 -16.93 2.37 23.16
C PHE A 230 -17.30 0.94 23.56
N ILE A 231 -16.39 -0.04 23.44
CA ILE A 231 -16.64 -1.44 23.82
C ILE A 231 -16.43 -1.61 25.32
N ARG A 232 -17.51 -1.50 26.10
CA ARG A 232 -17.51 -1.68 27.55
C ARG A 232 -18.24 -2.97 27.92
N VAL A 233 -17.57 -4.09 27.73
CA VAL A 233 -18.09 -5.43 28.03
C VAL A 233 -17.14 -6.14 28.98
N ASP A 234 -17.67 -6.71 30.06
CA ASP A 234 -16.86 -7.41 31.08
C ASP A 234 -16.40 -8.80 30.60
N ASN A 235 -17.21 -9.46 29.77
CA ASN A 235 -16.86 -10.75 29.18
C ASN A 235 -15.76 -10.61 28.11
N THR A 236 -14.59 -11.18 28.38
CA THR A 236 -13.42 -11.17 27.50
C THR A 236 -13.69 -11.80 26.12
N ALA A 237 -14.40 -12.93 26.06
CA ALA A 237 -14.70 -13.60 24.79
C ALA A 237 -15.61 -12.74 23.91
N LEU A 238 -16.65 -12.14 24.51
CA LEU A 238 -17.55 -11.25 23.81
C LEU A 238 -16.84 -9.97 23.34
N LYS A 239 -15.92 -9.44 24.15
CA LYS A 239 -15.08 -8.28 23.78
C LYS A 239 -14.22 -8.58 22.55
N VAL A 240 -13.59 -9.75 22.49
CA VAL A 240 -12.79 -10.17 21.31
C VAL A 240 -13.69 -10.36 20.09
N LEU A 241 -14.85 -11.01 20.24
CA LEU A 241 -15.79 -11.21 19.13
C LEU A 241 -16.28 -9.87 18.54
N LEU A 242 -16.63 -8.90 19.38
CA LEU A 242 -17.04 -7.56 18.93
C LEU A 242 -15.92 -6.83 18.17
N ARG A 243 -14.66 -6.96 18.61
CA ARG A 243 -13.52 -6.36 17.91
C ARG A 243 -13.32 -6.95 16.52
N ILE A 244 -13.45 -8.27 16.38
CA ILE A 244 -13.38 -8.96 15.08
C ILE A 244 -14.55 -8.53 14.20
N ALA A 245 -15.78 -8.50 14.74
CA ALA A 245 -16.97 -8.08 14.01
C ALA A 245 -16.91 -6.62 13.51
N LEU A 246 -16.13 -5.75 14.16
CA LEU A 246 -15.94 -4.35 13.76
C LEU A 246 -14.89 -4.16 12.65
N ILE A 247 -14.11 -5.18 12.27
CA ILE A 247 -13.07 -5.06 11.23
C ILE A 247 -13.65 -4.49 9.90
N PRO A 248 -14.79 -4.96 9.37
CA PRO A 248 -15.38 -4.39 8.16
C PRO A 248 -15.79 -2.92 8.34
N VAL A 249 -16.30 -2.54 9.51
CA VAL A 249 -16.70 -1.16 9.81
C VAL A 249 -15.47 -0.26 9.84
N ILE A 250 -14.39 -0.70 10.49
CA ILE A 250 -13.11 0.01 10.53
C ILE A 250 -12.59 0.21 9.10
N ALA A 251 -12.50 -0.85 8.31
CA ALA A 251 -12.03 -0.78 6.92
C ALA A 251 -12.88 0.19 6.07
N GLY A 252 -14.20 0.16 6.24
CA GLY A 252 -15.12 1.05 5.56
C GLY A 252 -14.88 2.53 5.89
N ILE A 253 -14.76 2.87 7.18
CA ILE A 253 -14.50 4.25 7.62
C ILE A 253 -13.11 4.72 7.18
N SER A 254 -12.08 3.88 7.37
CA SER A 254 -10.71 4.22 6.99
C SER A 254 -10.56 4.46 5.48
N TYR A 255 -11.30 3.72 4.65
CA TYR A 255 -11.32 3.92 3.21
C TYR A 255 -11.92 5.28 2.83
N GLU A 256 -13.01 5.69 3.49
CA GLU A 256 -13.60 7.01 3.24
C GLU A 256 -12.64 8.14 3.65
N ILE A 257 -11.93 7.99 4.77
CA ILE A 257 -10.95 8.97 5.23
C ILE A 257 -9.81 9.12 4.21
N ILE A 258 -9.19 8.02 3.74
CA ILE A 258 -8.10 8.11 2.76
C ILE A 258 -8.58 8.65 1.40
N ARG A 259 -9.80 8.27 0.98
CA ARG A 259 -10.39 8.79 -0.26
C ARG A 259 -10.64 10.30 -0.17
N LEU A 260 -11.07 10.81 0.98
CA LEU A 260 -11.20 12.23 1.23
C LEU A 260 -9.83 12.91 1.30
N ALA A 261 -8.82 12.27 1.90
CA ALA A 261 -7.44 12.76 1.96
C ALA A 261 -6.81 12.94 0.57
N GLY A 262 -7.10 12.04 -0.37
CA GLY A 262 -6.64 12.14 -1.75
C GLY A 262 -7.35 13.22 -2.58
N ARG A 263 -8.55 13.67 -2.18
CA ARG A 263 -9.39 14.58 -2.99
C ARG A 263 -9.55 15.97 -2.40
N SER A 264 -9.03 16.22 -1.20
CA SER A 264 -9.23 17.49 -0.50
C SER A 264 -7.94 17.99 0.15
N ASP A 265 -7.80 19.31 0.16
CA ASP A 265 -6.68 20.03 0.78
C ASP A 265 -7.06 20.76 2.07
N ASN A 266 -8.19 20.34 2.68
CA ASN A 266 -8.70 20.92 3.92
C ASN A 266 -7.69 20.73 5.07
N ILE A 267 -7.54 21.74 5.92
CA ILE A 267 -6.61 21.76 7.06
C ILE A 267 -6.88 20.58 7.99
N LEU A 268 -8.15 20.28 8.28
CA LEU A 268 -8.51 19.15 9.15
C LEU A 268 -8.02 17.81 8.57
N ILE A 269 -8.20 17.61 7.27
CA ILE A 269 -7.77 16.40 6.57
C ILE A 269 -6.25 16.30 6.54
N LYS A 270 -5.54 17.42 6.38
CA LYS A 270 -4.07 17.47 6.46
C LYS A 270 -3.56 17.08 7.85
N ILE A 271 -4.19 17.57 8.91
CA ILE A 271 -3.83 17.23 10.30
C ILE A 271 -4.07 15.74 10.56
N ILE A 272 -5.24 15.22 10.18
CA ILE A 272 -5.60 13.81 10.38
C ILE A 272 -4.67 12.87 9.59
N SER A 273 -4.26 13.28 8.38
CA SER A 273 -3.41 12.47 7.50
C SER A 273 -1.91 12.59 7.82
N ALA A 274 -1.48 13.63 8.54
CA ALA A 274 -0.07 13.91 8.81
C ALA A 274 0.68 12.75 9.48
N PRO A 275 0.14 12.07 10.52
CA PRO A 275 0.84 10.93 11.11
C PRO A 275 0.97 9.75 10.12
N GLY A 276 -0.06 9.53 9.28
CA GLY A 276 -0.03 8.54 8.21
C GLY A 276 1.04 8.83 7.15
N MET A 277 1.30 10.11 6.84
CA MET A 277 2.39 10.52 5.95
C MET A 277 3.76 10.42 6.64
N LEU A 278 3.84 10.64 7.96
CA LEU A 278 5.08 10.47 8.71
C LEU A 278 5.57 9.02 8.64
N LEU A 279 4.66 8.05 8.75
CA LEU A 279 4.95 6.62 8.62
C LEU A 279 5.56 6.24 7.27
N GLN A 280 5.29 7.01 6.22
CA GLN A 280 5.90 6.79 4.90
C GLN A 280 7.41 7.00 4.93
N HIS A 281 7.96 7.77 5.87
CA HIS A 281 9.41 7.91 6.01
C HIS A 281 10.09 6.60 6.43
N LEU A 282 9.35 5.71 7.10
CA LEU A 282 9.81 4.37 7.48
C LEU A 282 9.56 3.34 6.39
N THR A 283 8.45 3.47 5.66
CA THR A 283 7.94 2.47 4.69
C THR A 283 8.22 2.80 3.23
N THR A 284 8.94 3.89 2.97
CA THR A 284 9.51 4.22 1.66
C THR A 284 11.00 4.52 1.84
N LYS A 285 11.79 4.26 0.81
CA LYS A 285 13.22 4.58 0.71
C LYS A 285 13.49 5.22 -0.65
N GLU A 286 14.63 5.90 -0.77
CA GLU A 286 15.01 6.50 -2.06
C GLU A 286 15.36 5.38 -3.07
N PRO A 287 14.69 5.31 -4.22
CA PRO A 287 15.04 4.39 -5.29
C PRO A 287 16.28 4.85 -6.04
N ASP A 288 16.91 3.93 -6.74
CA ASP A 288 17.86 4.23 -7.81
C ASP A 288 17.11 4.46 -9.15
N GLU A 289 17.85 4.93 -10.16
CA GLU A 289 17.30 5.20 -11.49
C GLU A 289 16.74 3.95 -12.16
N SER A 290 17.37 2.78 -11.97
CA SER A 290 16.92 1.51 -12.55
C SER A 290 15.57 1.05 -11.98
N MET A 291 15.30 1.33 -10.69
CA MET A 291 13.99 1.09 -10.09
C MET A 291 12.93 2.07 -10.60
N VAL A 292 13.33 3.32 -10.85
CA VAL A 292 12.46 4.33 -11.45
C VAL A 292 12.06 3.93 -12.87
N GLU A 293 12.99 3.40 -13.68
CA GLU A 293 12.68 2.88 -15.02
C GLU A 293 11.61 1.79 -14.97
N VAL A 294 11.73 0.83 -14.03
CA VAL A 294 10.73 -0.23 -13.82
C VAL A 294 9.37 0.36 -13.47
N ALA A 295 9.34 1.32 -12.53
CA ALA A 295 8.11 1.98 -12.12
C ALA A 295 7.46 2.78 -13.27
N MET A 296 8.27 3.47 -14.07
CA MET A 296 7.81 4.20 -15.25
C MET A 296 7.20 3.27 -16.29
N LYS A 297 7.83 2.12 -16.58
CA LYS A 297 7.26 1.11 -17.49
C LYS A 297 5.89 0.60 -17.04
N SER A 298 5.72 0.42 -15.73
CA SER A 298 4.41 0.06 -15.15
C SER A 298 3.37 1.16 -15.37
N VAL A 299 3.73 2.44 -15.19
CA VAL A 299 2.81 3.57 -15.46
C VAL A 299 2.44 3.65 -16.93
N GLU A 300 3.43 3.64 -17.83
CA GLU A 300 3.24 3.75 -19.28
C GLU A 300 2.32 2.66 -19.85
N ALA A 301 2.33 1.47 -19.25
CA ALA A 301 1.52 0.34 -19.69
C ALA A 301 0.01 0.51 -19.44
N VAL A 302 -0.41 1.35 -18.49
CA VAL A 302 -1.83 1.51 -18.10
C VAL A 302 -2.34 2.95 -18.06
N PHE A 303 -1.45 3.92 -18.26
CA PHE A 303 -1.78 5.33 -18.10
C PHE A 303 -1.10 6.20 -19.16
N ASP A 304 -1.93 6.81 -20.01
CA ASP A 304 -1.48 7.82 -20.96
C ASP A 304 -1.23 9.16 -20.23
N TRP A 305 -0.03 9.27 -19.68
CA TRP A 305 0.38 10.47 -18.96
C TRP A 305 0.54 11.68 -19.86
N LYS A 306 0.82 11.52 -21.17
CA LYS A 306 0.90 12.65 -22.12
C LYS A 306 -0.48 13.25 -22.34
N ALA A 307 -1.50 12.42 -22.57
CA ALA A 307 -2.88 12.88 -22.67
C ALA A 307 -3.35 13.55 -21.36
N TYR A 308 -3.02 12.95 -20.21
CA TYR A 308 -3.33 13.56 -18.91
C TYR A 308 -2.69 14.95 -18.73
N LEU A 309 -1.41 15.13 -19.09
CA LEU A 309 -0.76 16.43 -19.01
C LEU A 309 -1.43 17.48 -19.91
N LYS A 310 -1.83 17.07 -21.13
CA LYS A 310 -2.57 17.94 -22.05
C LYS A 310 -3.94 18.33 -21.49
N GLU A 311 -4.69 17.37 -20.97
CA GLU A 311 -6.06 17.59 -20.47
C GLU A 311 -6.09 18.39 -19.15
N ASP A 312 -5.23 18.05 -18.19
CA ASP A 312 -5.25 18.64 -16.85
C ASP A 312 -4.37 19.90 -16.73
N PHE A 313 -3.27 19.99 -17.48
CA PHE A 313 -2.30 21.08 -17.39
C PHE A 313 -2.22 21.96 -18.64
N GLY A 314 -2.83 21.55 -19.75
CA GLY A 314 -3.00 22.39 -20.94
C GLY A 314 -1.75 22.53 -21.80
N TYR A 315 -0.78 21.61 -21.70
CA TYR A 315 0.42 21.62 -22.54
C TYR A 315 0.71 20.24 -23.12
N GLU A 316 1.26 20.23 -24.33
CA GLU A 316 1.77 19.02 -24.98
C GLU A 316 3.25 18.84 -24.64
N VAL A 317 3.62 17.59 -24.41
CA VAL A 317 5.00 17.23 -24.10
C VAL A 317 5.74 17.09 -25.42
N ASP A 318 6.73 17.93 -25.64
CA ASP A 318 7.67 17.79 -26.75
C ASP A 318 8.56 16.57 -26.48
N ASP A 319 8.73 15.69 -27.46
CA ASP A 319 9.55 14.48 -27.31
C ASP A 319 11.03 14.83 -27.06
N SER A 320 11.50 16.03 -27.43
CA SER A 320 12.83 16.54 -27.06
C SER A 320 13.02 16.71 -25.55
N TRP A 321 11.94 16.82 -24.77
CA TRP A 321 12.01 16.91 -23.31
C TRP A 321 12.25 15.54 -22.64
N LEU A 322 12.19 14.46 -23.42
CA LEU A 322 12.35 13.08 -22.96
C LEU A 322 13.77 12.55 -23.15
N GLU A 323 14.63 13.29 -23.87
CA GLU A 323 16.06 13.01 -23.89
C GLU A 323 16.66 13.44 -22.54
N ASP A 324 17.03 12.45 -21.72
CA ASP A 324 17.57 12.67 -20.38
C ASP A 324 18.92 13.42 -20.46
N GLY A 325 18.87 14.75 -20.34
CA GLY A 325 20.07 15.56 -20.15
C GLY A 325 19.88 17.03 -20.52
N VAL A 326 19.58 17.85 -19.50
CA VAL A 326 19.56 19.34 -19.53
C VAL A 326 18.28 19.95 -20.12
N PRO A 327 17.56 20.81 -19.37
CA PRO A 327 16.52 21.63 -19.98
C PRO A 327 17.16 22.58 -20.99
N SER A 328 16.80 22.47 -22.26
CA SER A 328 16.99 23.56 -23.22
C SER A 328 16.06 24.71 -22.82
N GLY A 329 16.51 25.60 -21.94
CA GLY A 329 15.75 26.81 -21.60
C GLY A 329 15.98 27.38 -20.20
N GLU A 330 17.22 27.56 -19.76
CA GLU A 330 17.54 28.82 -19.07
C GLU A 330 17.78 29.86 -20.16
N ALA A 331 16.69 30.40 -20.70
CA ALA A 331 16.74 31.68 -21.37
C ALA A 331 16.71 32.74 -20.26
N GLU A 332 17.78 33.51 -20.21
CA GLU A 332 17.99 34.70 -19.39
C GLU A 332 16.72 35.58 -19.31
N GLU A 333 16.28 35.87 -18.08
CA GLU A 333 16.05 37.23 -17.56
C GLU A 333 15.84 37.23 -16.04
#